data_AF-A0A8J8KQ53-F1
#
_entry.id   AF-A0A8J8KQ53-F1
#
_cell.length_a   1.000
_cell.length_b   1.000
_cell.length_c   1.000
_cell.angle_alpha   90.00
_cell.angle_beta   90.00
_cell.angle_gamma   90.00
#
_symmetry.space_group_name_H-M   'P 1'
#
loop_
_entity.id
_entity.type
_entity.pdbx_description
1 polymer ?
#
loop_
_entity_poly.entity_id
_entity_poly.type
_entity_poly.pdbx_seq_one_letter_code
_entity_poly.pdbx_strand_id
1 'polypeptide(L)'
;MKNIFKLIFSVAVCELAGFIGSLFTMPAIMSGWYAGLAKPELAPPNWIFAPVWTVLFALMGVAVFLVWKKGLGNKGVKTALIIFDTQLVLNVIWSVIFFGLKSPGWAFVEIVFLWLAILAAIIAFARVSRPAAWLLVPYIIWVTFAGYLNYSIWQLNASGSGQVACTQEAKLCPDGSYVGRVGPKCEFAPCPGGNNDLWKTTTDEKTGTTFQYPETLLTTYIQTVDWPPQVQVLNETYTCTEAGEETARAGKTERRMVDNREYCRTSVVEGAAGSIYTQYAYAFLKDNKTVIFTFTTRATQCGNYDETERESCEGERETFDIDSVVDRMARSVKF
;
A
#
# COMPACT_ATOMS: atom_id res chain seq x y z
N MET A 1 -16.78 -15.08 50.29
CA MET A 1 -17.72 -15.15 49.14
C MET A 1 -18.04 -13.77 48.55
N LYS A 2 -18.61 -12.80 49.29
CA LYS A 2 -19.01 -11.48 48.73
C LYS A 2 -17.90 -10.70 48.00
N ASN A 3 -16.64 -10.76 48.45
CA ASN A 3 -15.53 -10.04 47.81
C ASN A 3 -14.99 -10.76 46.56
N ILE A 4 -14.93 -12.10 46.56
CA ILE A 4 -14.55 -12.88 45.37
C ILE A 4 -15.55 -12.61 44.24
N PHE A 5 -16.86 -12.60 44.56
CA PHE A 5 -17.90 -12.32 43.59
C PHE A 5 -17.74 -10.93 42.97
N LYS A 6 -17.54 -9.88 43.81
CA LYS A 6 -17.30 -8.52 43.32
C LYS A 6 -16.10 -8.42 42.40
N LEU A 7 -15.00 -9.11 42.72
CA LEU A 7 -13.80 -9.11 41.89
C LEU A 7 -14.07 -9.74 40.52
N ILE A 8 -14.62 -10.97 40.51
CA ILE A 8 -14.94 -11.70 39.28
C ILE A 8 -15.90 -10.88 38.41
N PHE A 9 -16.95 -10.32 39.03
CA PHE A 9 -17.92 -9.49 38.32
C PHE A 9 -17.28 -8.25 37.70
N SER A 10 -16.48 -7.48 38.47
CA SER A 10 -15.82 -6.28 37.95
C SER A 10 -14.88 -6.58 36.78
N VAL A 11 -14.10 -7.66 36.86
CA VAL A 11 -13.20 -8.08 35.77
C VAL A 11 -14.00 -8.54 34.55
N ALA A 12 -15.01 -9.39 34.76
CA ALA A 12 -15.85 -9.89 33.66
C ALA A 12 -16.55 -8.77 32.90
N VAL A 13 -17.04 -7.73 33.58
CA VAL A 13 -17.67 -6.57 32.93
C VAL A 13 -16.67 -5.79 32.07
N CYS A 14 -15.45 -5.59 32.55
CA CYS A 14 -14.41 -4.87 31.78
C CYS A 14 -13.97 -5.68 30.56
N GLU A 15 -13.73 -6.99 30.73
CA GLU A 15 -13.39 -7.88 29.62
C GLU A 15 -14.53 -7.99 28.59
N LEU A 16 -15.79 -8.00 29.05
CA LEU A 16 -16.94 -7.99 28.16
C LEU A 16 -16.99 -6.73 27.30
N ALA A 17 -16.65 -5.56 27.85
CA ALA A 17 -16.55 -4.33 27.06
C ALA A 17 -15.46 -4.46 25.99
N GLY A 18 -14.29 -5.00 26.33
CA GLY A 18 -13.23 -5.30 25.37
C GLY A 18 -13.66 -6.27 24.28
N PHE A 19 -14.39 -7.32 24.65
CA PHE A 19 -14.97 -8.28 23.71
C PHE A 19 -15.96 -7.61 22.76
N ILE A 20 -16.89 -6.78 23.27
CA ILE A 20 -17.85 -6.03 22.43
C ILE A 20 -17.11 -5.13 21.45
N GLY A 21 -16.10 -4.39 21.90
CA GLY A 21 -15.24 -3.59 21.02
C GLY A 21 -14.59 -4.44 19.92
N SER A 22 -14.11 -5.64 20.26
CA SER A 22 -13.48 -6.55 19.30
C SER A 22 -14.41 -7.01 18.17
N LEU A 23 -15.73 -7.05 18.39
CA LEU A 23 -16.72 -7.40 17.35
C LEU A 23 -16.74 -6.39 16.19
N PHE A 24 -16.34 -5.13 16.43
CA PHE A 24 -16.20 -4.11 15.40
C PHE A 24 -14.79 -4.09 14.81
N THR A 25 -13.78 -4.36 15.64
CA THR A 25 -12.37 -4.35 15.25
C THR A 25 -12.01 -5.51 14.31
N MET A 26 -12.43 -6.74 14.64
CA MET A 26 -12.00 -7.94 13.89
C MET A 26 -12.45 -7.94 12.41
N PRO A 27 -13.71 -7.60 12.06
CA PRO A 27 -14.12 -7.52 10.66
C PRO A 27 -13.34 -6.47 9.85
N ALA A 28 -13.01 -5.33 10.46
CA ALA A 28 -12.26 -4.27 9.82
C ALA A 28 -10.78 -4.65 9.58
N ILE A 29 -10.22 -5.52 10.42
CA ILE A 29 -8.89 -6.12 10.21
C ILE A 29 -8.95 -7.20 9.13
N MET A 30 -9.90 -8.13 9.21
CA MET A 30 -10.01 -9.26 8.27
C MET A 30 -10.37 -8.84 6.84
N SER A 31 -11.14 -7.76 6.68
CA SER A 31 -11.46 -7.19 5.36
C SER A 31 -10.30 -6.46 4.69
N GLY A 32 -9.14 -6.34 5.36
CA GLY A 32 -7.97 -5.64 4.83
C GLY A 32 -8.05 -4.11 4.92
N TRP A 33 -9.16 -3.53 5.41
CA TRP A 33 -9.31 -2.08 5.51
C TRP A 33 -8.23 -1.46 6.38
N TYR A 34 -7.99 -2.01 7.58
CA TYR A 34 -6.94 -1.51 8.46
C TYR A 34 -5.54 -1.74 7.87
N ALA A 35 -5.33 -2.82 7.11
CA ALA A 35 -4.07 -3.09 6.43
C ALA A 35 -3.77 -2.01 5.37
N GLY A 36 -4.78 -1.58 4.59
CA GLY A 36 -4.65 -0.57 3.54
C GLY A 36 -4.49 0.89 4.02
N LEU A 37 -4.62 1.17 5.33
CA LEU A 37 -4.35 2.51 5.87
C LEU A 37 -2.84 2.78 5.93
N ALA A 38 -2.44 3.99 5.55
CA ALA A 38 -1.10 4.50 5.84
C ALA A 38 -0.93 4.65 7.36
N LYS A 39 0.15 4.07 7.91
CA LYS A 39 0.45 4.03 9.35
C LYS A 39 1.79 4.72 9.63
N PRO A 40 1.95 5.39 10.78
CA PRO A 40 3.24 5.95 11.17
C PRO A 40 4.25 4.83 11.48
N GLU A 41 5.55 5.13 11.36
CA GLU A 41 6.65 4.19 11.66
C GLU A 41 6.61 3.64 13.10
N LEU A 42 6.05 4.42 14.03
CA LEU A 42 5.90 4.03 15.43
C LEU A 42 4.71 3.09 15.71
N ALA A 43 3.96 2.68 14.68
CA ALA A 43 2.85 1.74 14.85
C ALA A 43 3.41 0.33 15.19
N PRO A 44 3.03 -0.26 16.34
CA PRO A 44 3.51 -1.58 16.70
C PRO A 44 2.82 -2.66 15.86
N PRO A 45 3.41 -3.86 15.77
CA PRO A 45 2.75 -5.01 15.16
C PRO A 45 1.33 -5.23 15.72
N ASN A 46 0.37 -5.54 14.84
CA ASN A 46 -1.06 -5.65 15.19
C ASN A 46 -1.35 -6.64 16.33
N TRP A 47 -0.56 -7.71 16.46
CA TRP A 47 -0.75 -8.72 17.50
C TRP A 47 -0.49 -8.17 18.91
N ILE A 48 0.25 -7.06 19.07
CA ILE A 48 0.55 -6.47 20.39
C ILE A 48 -0.70 -5.86 21.02
N PHE A 49 -1.66 -5.38 20.23
CA PHE A 49 -2.84 -4.71 20.74
C PHE A 49 -3.71 -5.63 21.61
N ALA A 50 -3.91 -6.88 21.21
CA ALA A 50 -4.79 -7.80 21.94
C ALA A 50 -4.28 -8.11 23.37
N PRO A 51 -3.03 -8.57 23.59
CA PRO A 51 -2.49 -8.79 24.92
C PRO A 51 -2.51 -7.53 25.80
N VAL A 52 -2.16 -6.37 25.23
CA VAL A 52 -2.15 -5.11 26.00
C VAL A 52 -3.56 -4.76 26.47
N TRP A 53 -4.56 -4.82 25.58
CA TRP A 53 -5.95 -4.52 25.96
C TRP A 53 -6.51 -5.51 26.99
N THR A 54 -6.26 -6.82 26.85
CA THR A 54 -6.66 -7.81 27.87
C THR A 54 -6.07 -7.49 29.23
N VAL A 55 -4.76 -7.19 29.31
CA VAL A 55 -4.14 -6.79 30.58
C VAL A 55 -4.77 -5.52 31.13
N LEU A 56 -5.03 -4.50 30.29
CA LEU A 56 -5.64 -3.25 30.74
C LEU A 56 -7.06 -3.45 31.27
N PHE A 57 -7.91 -4.24 30.60
CA PHE A 57 -9.26 -4.54 31.09
C PHE A 57 -9.24 -5.33 32.41
N ALA A 58 -8.28 -6.24 32.58
CA ALA A 58 -8.08 -6.91 33.86
C ALA A 58 -7.69 -5.92 34.98
N LEU A 59 -6.74 -5.01 34.73
CA LEU A 59 -6.31 -3.99 35.70
C LEU A 59 -7.47 -3.04 36.07
N MET A 60 -8.26 -2.61 35.09
CA MET A 60 -9.48 -1.84 35.29
C MET A 60 -10.47 -2.56 36.20
N GLY A 61 -10.74 -3.84 35.91
CA GLY A 61 -11.65 -4.65 36.72
C GLY A 61 -11.20 -4.76 38.17
N VAL A 62 -9.89 -4.93 38.41
CA VAL A 62 -9.32 -4.90 39.76
C VAL A 62 -9.46 -3.52 40.41
N ALA A 63 -9.26 -2.44 39.66
CA ALA A 63 -9.43 -1.07 40.16
C ALA A 63 -10.89 -0.80 40.61
N VAL A 64 -11.87 -1.19 39.78
CA VAL A 64 -13.30 -1.11 40.10
C VAL A 64 -13.63 -1.92 41.35
N PHE A 65 -13.09 -3.14 41.46
CA PHE A 65 -13.28 -3.98 42.64
C PHE A 65 -12.77 -3.29 43.92
N LEU A 66 -11.59 -2.69 43.89
CA LEU A 66 -11.00 -1.99 45.04
C LEU A 66 -11.86 -0.81 45.49
N VAL A 67 -12.46 -0.07 44.56
CA VAL A 67 -13.39 1.02 44.82
C VAL A 67 -14.73 0.49 45.36
N TRP A 68 -15.31 -0.53 44.72
CA TRP A 68 -16.59 -1.12 45.11
C TRP A 68 -16.55 -1.82 46.48
N LYS A 69 -15.38 -2.35 46.88
CA LYS A 69 -15.15 -2.92 48.21
C LYS A 69 -15.32 -1.89 49.34
N LYS A 70 -15.11 -0.59 49.08
CA LYS A 70 -15.34 0.50 50.05
C LYS A 70 -16.82 0.74 50.38
N GLY A 71 -17.73 0.16 49.59
CA GLY A 71 -19.16 0.14 49.87
C GLY A 71 -19.94 1.24 49.15
N LEU A 72 -21.08 0.86 48.57
CA LEU A 72 -21.94 1.76 47.78
C LEU A 72 -22.69 2.80 48.63
N GLY A 73 -22.61 2.74 49.96
CA GLY A 73 -23.19 3.76 50.84
C GLY A 73 -22.47 5.11 50.75
N ASN A 74 -21.18 5.11 50.35
CA ASN A 74 -20.42 6.32 50.15
C ASN A 74 -20.76 6.95 48.79
N LYS A 75 -21.26 8.19 48.78
CA LYS A 75 -21.58 8.94 47.56
C LYS A 75 -20.38 9.03 46.61
N GLY A 76 -19.17 9.19 47.14
CA GLY A 76 -17.93 9.24 46.36
C GLY A 76 -17.63 7.95 45.60
N VAL A 77 -17.97 6.78 46.17
CA VAL A 77 -17.85 5.48 45.49
C VAL A 77 -18.82 5.41 44.31
N LYS A 78 -20.09 5.78 44.51
CA LYS A 78 -21.08 5.78 43.41
C LYS A 78 -20.68 6.71 42.28
N THR A 79 -20.29 7.94 42.60
CA THR A 79 -19.84 8.92 41.60
C THR A 79 -18.61 8.41 40.83
N ALA A 80 -17.63 7.82 41.52
CA ALA A 80 -16.45 7.25 40.88
C ALA A 80 -16.82 6.11 39.91
N LEU A 81 -17.70 5.20 40.31
CA LEU A 81 -18.17 4.11 39.45
C LEU A 81 -18.95 4.62 38.23
N ILE A 82 -19.82 5.63 38.38
CA ILE A 82 -20.55 6.22 37.25
C ILE A 82 -19.59 6.84 36.22
N ILE A 83 -18.58 7.57 36.69
CA ILE A 83 -17.54 8.15 35.81
C ILE A 83 -16.77 7.03 35.11
N PHE A 84 -16.43 5.95 35.83
CA PHE A 84 -15.77 4.79 35.25
C PHE A 84 -16.63 4.08 34.19
N ASP A 85 -17.93 3.89 34.45
CA ASP A 85 -18.83 3.26 33.49
C ASP A 85 -18.97 4.13 32.23
N THR A 86 -18.98 5.45 32.39
CA THR A 86 -18.99 6.40 31.26
C THR A 86 -17.76 6.25 30.38
N GLN A 87 -16.54 6.19 30.97
CA GLN A 87 -15.34 5.98 30.17
C GLN A 87 -15.31 4.58 29.51
N LEU A 88 -15.87 3.56 30.16
CA LEU A 88 -15.91 2.21 29.60
C LEU A 88 -16.82 2.15 28.36
N VAL A 89 -17.95 2.85 28.40
CA VAL A 89 -18.85 2.98 27.24
C VAL A 89 -18.16 3.76 26.11
N LEU A 90 -17.50 4.88 26.42
CA LEU A 90 -16.70 5.63 25.44
C LEU A 90 -15.63 4.74 24.78
N ASN A 91 -14.94 3.90 25.56
CA ASN A 91 -13.95 2.96 25.04
C ASN A 91 -14.52 2.01 23.97
N VAL A 92 -15.74 1.50 24.18
CA VAL A 92 -16.42 0.68 23.16
C VAL A 92 -16.85 1.52 21.96
N ILE A 93 -17.40 2.71 22.19
CA ILE A 93 -17.81 3.64 21.13
C ILE A 93 -16.62 3.98 20.23
N TRP A 94 -15.41 4.14 20.77
CA TRP A 94 -14.21 4.34 19.97
C TRP A 94 -14.04 3.24 18.92
N SER A 95 -14.14 1.97 19.31
CA SER A 95 -14.04 0.83 18.38
C SER A 95 -15.13 0.87 17.31
N VAL A 96 -16.36 1.25 17.69
CA VAL A 96 -17.48 1.42 16.76
C VAL A 96 -17.18 2.52 15.73
N ILE A 97 -16.69 3.67 16.16
CA ILE A 97 -16.42 4.79 15.24
C ILE A 97 -15.19 4.51 14.36
N PHE A 98 -14.09 4.05 14.96
CA PHE A 98 -12.84 3.82 14.23
C PHE A 98 -12.97 2.67 13.24
N PHE A 99 -13.43 1.49 13.70
CA PHE A 99 -13.47 0.29 12.88
C PHE A 99 -14.84 0.02 12.25
N GLY A 100 -15.93 0.27 12.97
CA GLY A 100 -17.29 0.07 12.47
C GLY A 100 -17.69 1.09 11.41
N LEU A 101 -17.54 2.38 11.73
CA LEU A 101 -17.84 3.48 10.81
C LEU A 101 -16.65 3.85 9.90
N LYS A 102 -15.48 3.21 10.10
CA LYS A 102 -14.26 3.45 9.31
C LYS A 102 -13.87 4.94 9.27
N SER A 103 -14.05 5.65 10.38
CA SER A 103 -13.86 7.10 10.44
C SER A 103 -12.79 7.51 11.47
N PRO A 104 -11.50 7.51 11.07
CA PRO A 104 -10.40 7.88 11.96
C PRO A 104 -10.51 9.30 12.54
N GLY A 105 -11.07 10.25 11.79
CA GLY A 105 -11.22 11.64 12.25
C GLY A 105 -12.23 11.77 13.40
N TRP A 106 -13.42 11.19 13.25
CA TRP A 106 -14.41 11.17 14.34
C TRP A 106 -13.94 10.32 15.52
N ALA A 107 -13.20 9.25 15.27
CA ALA A 107 -12.59 8.45 16.33
C ALA A 107 -11.54 9.24 17.13
N PHE A 108 -10.80 10.15 16.49
CA PHE A 108 -9.88 11.02 17.21
C PHE A 108 -10.61 12.04 18.09
N VAL A 109 -11.73 12.60 17.63
CA VAL A 109 -12.56 13.46 18.48
C VAL A 109 -13.08 12.69 19.69
N GLU A 110 -13.56 11.47 19.48
CA GLU A 110 -14.03 10.59 20.55
C GLU A 110 -12.89 10.25 21.54
N ILE A 111 -11.69 9.90 21.05
CA ILE A 111 -10.60 9.46 21.94
C ILE A 111 -10.14 10.58 22.88
N VAL A 112 -10.31 11.85 22.50
CA VAL A 112 -10.09 13.00 23.39
C VAL A 112 -11.11 13.02 24.53
N PHE A 113 -12.39 12.77 24.24
CA PHE A 113 -13.42 12.65 25.28
C PHE A 113 -13.18 11.45 26.18
N LEU A 114 -12.79 10.31 25.60
CA LEU A 114 -12.38 9.13 26.36
C LEU A 114 -11.21 9.47 27.30
N TRP A 115 -10.15 10.09 26.79
CA TRP A 115 -8.98 10.46 27.59
C TRP A 115 -9.34 11.34 28.79
N LEU A 116 -10.20 12.36 28.57
CA LEU A 116 -10.70 13.21 29.65
C LEU A 116 -11.54 12.44 30.67
N ALA A 117 -12.37 11.50 30.22
CA ALA A 117 -13.16 10.64 31.09
C ALA A 117 -12.28 9.70 31.92
N ILE A 118 -11.19 9.17 31.35
CA ILE A 118 -10.19 8.37 32.07
C ILE A 118 -9.50 9.21 33.15
N LEU A 119 -9.06 10.43 32.81
CA LEU A 119 -8.46 11.33 33.78
C LEU A 119 -9.42 11.63 34.94
N ALA A 120 -10.69 11.91 34.62
CA ALA A 120 -11.73 12.12 35.63
C ALA A 120 -11.93 10.87 36.51
N ALA A 121 -11.91 9.68 35.92
CA ALA A 121 -12.00 8.41 36.64
C ALA A 121 -10.80 8.22 37.59
N ILE A 122 -9.57 8.50 37.15
CA ILE A 122 -8.35 8.43 37.97
C ILE A 122 -8.47 9.36 39.18
N ILE A 123 -8.89 10.62 38.97
CA ILE A 123 -9.05 11.61 40.05
C ILE A 123 -10.15 11.16 41.03
N ALA A 124 -11.27 10.65 40.53
CA ALA A 124 -12.36 10.15 41.37
C ALA A 124 -11.93 8.90 42.17
N PHE A 125 -11.20 7.98 41.54
CA PHE A 125 -10.68 6.78 42.17
C PHE A 125 -9.63 7.14 43.22
N ALA A 126 -8.77 8.14 42.98
CA ALA A 126 -7.74 8.57 43.93
C ALA A 126 -8.33 9.11 45.24
N ARG A 127 -9.51 9.74 45.18
CA ARG A 127 -10.25 10.20 46.37
C ARG A 127 -10.83 9.06 47.21
N VAL A 128 -11.02 7.87 46.63
CA VAL A 128 -11.60 6.70 47.30
C VAL A 128 -10.54 5.66 47.67
N SER A 129 -9.62 5.37 46.76
CA SER A 129 -8.58 4.35 46.88
C SER A 129 -7.40 4.68 45.96
N ARG A 130 -6.30 5.18 46.53
CA ARG A 130 -5.05 5.46 45.79
C ARG A 130 -4.52 4.27 44.98
N PRO A 131 -4.52 3.01 45.51
CA PRO A 131 -4.12 1.86 44.71
C PRO A 131 -4.98 1.66 43.46
N ALA A 132 -6.28 1.91 43.54
CA ALA A 132 -7.17 1.77 42.38
C ALA A 132 -6.86 2.81 41.29
N ALA A 133 -6.50 4.03 41.68
CA ALA A 133 -6.09 5.07 40.73
C ALA A 133 -4.78 4.71 40.01
N TRP A 134 -3.79 4.16 40.73
CA TRP A 134 -2.53 3.72 40.14
C TRP A 134 -2.70 2.61 39.09
N LEU A 135 -3.67 1.71 39.27
CA LEU A 135 -3.98 0.66 38.30
C LEU A 135 -4.53 1.21 36.97
N LEU A 136 -5.08 2.43 36.96
CA LEU A 136 -5.57 3.10 35.75
C LEU A 136 -4.49 3.95 35.04
N VAL A 137 -3.30 4.12 35.65
CA VAL A 137 -2.21 4.89 35.04
C VAL A 137 -1.65 4.21 33.77
N PRO A 138 -1.39 2.89 33.74
CA PRO A 138 -1.01 2.22 32.49
C PRO A 138 -2.04 2.42 31.38
N TYR A 139 -3.32 2.50 31.73
CA TYR A 139 -4.38 2.70 30.77
C TYR A 139 -4.35 4.09 30.12
N ILE A 140 -4.24 5.17 30.89
CA ILE A 140 -4.18 6.52 30.29
C ILE A 140 -2.90 6.72 29.45
N ILE A 141 -1.78 6.08 29.84
CA ILE A 141 -0.54 6.08 29.04
C ILE A 141 -0.80 5.39 27.69
N TRP A 142 -1.42 4.21 27.71
CA TRP A 142 -1.77 3.48 26.49
C TRP A 142 -2.75 4.25 25.60
N VAL A 143 -3.77 4.89 26.18
CA VAL A 143 -4.73 5.70 25.41
C VAL A 143 -4.09 6.97 24.85
N THR A 144 -3.08 7.52 25.52
CA THR A 144 -2.28 8.63 24.97
C THR A 144 -1.52 8.17 23.71
N PHE A 145 -0.90 6.98 23.77
CA PHE A 145 -0.25 6.38 22.61
C PHE A 145 -1.25 6.05 21.49
N ALA A 146 -2.39 5.46 21.83
CA ALA A 146 -3.47 5.19 20.88
C ALA A 146 -4.01 6.48 20.23
N GLY A 147 -4.10 7.57 21.00
CA GLY A 147 -4.48 8.90 20.49
C GLY A 147 -3.47 9.43 19.49
N TYR A 148 -2.17 9.31 19.77
CA TYR A 148 -1.11 9.64 18.82
C TYR A 148 -1.21 8.83 17.53
N LEU A 149 -1.42 7.51 17.63
CA LEU A 149 -1.59 6.64 16.46
C LEU A 149 -2.85 7.01 15.67
N ASN A 150 -3.99 7.21 16.34
CA ASN A 150 -5.24 7.59 15.69
C ASN A 150 -5.11 8.94 14.98
N TYR A 151 -4.47 9.94 15.61
CA TYR A 151 -4.20 11.23 15.00
C TYR A 151 -3.30 11.09 13.77
N SER A 152 -2.21 10.32 13.89
CA SER A 152 -1.28 10.08 12.79
C SER A 152 -1.96 9.39 11.61
N ILE A 153 -2.75 8.33 11.88
CA ILE A 153 -3.56 7.66 10.86
C ILE A 153 -4.55 8.63 10.23
N TRP A 154 -5.23 9.46 11.04
CA TRP A 154 -6.14 10.45 10.49
C TRP A 154 -5.41 11.43 9.57
N GLN A 155 -4.29 12.03 9.98
CA GLN A 155 -3.52 12.96 9.16
C GLN A 155 -2.97 12.34 7.88
N LEU A 156 -2.39 11.13 7.98
CA LEU A 156 -1.83 10.40 6.83
C LEU A 156 -2.90 9.98 5.81
N ASN A 157 -4.17 9.92 6.21
CA ASN A 157 -5.27 9.50 5.34
C ASN A 157 -6.31 10.62 5.08
N ALA A 158 -6.20 11.78 5.74
CA ALA A 158 -7.12 12.92 5.60
C ALA A 158 -6.82 13.79 4.37
N SER A 159 -5.56 13.87 3.96
CA SER A 159 -5.11 14.72 2.84
C SER A 159 -5.33 14.09 1.46
N GLY A 160 -6.08 12.99 1.38
CA GLY A 160 -6.21 12.22 0.15
C GLY A 160 -4.86 11.62 -0.26
N SER A 161 -4.12 11.06 0.70
CA SER A 161 -2.94 10.19 0.49
C SER A 161 -3.24 8.75 0.90
N GLY A 162 -4.52 8.39 1.04
CA GLY A 162 -4.93 7.00 1.01
C GLY A 162 -4.75 6.51 -0.41
N GLN A 163 -3.92 5.48 -0.60
CA GLN A 163 -3.82 4.76 -1.86
C GLN A 163 -5.21 4.15 -2.14
N VAL A 164 -6.09 4.91 -2.79
CA VAL A 164 -7.39 4.40 -3.23
C VAL A 164 -7.08 3.34 -4.27
N ALA A 165 -7.45 2.09 -3.99
CA ALA A 165 -7.43 1.04 -4.99
C ALA A 165 -8.32 1.51 -6.15
N CYS A 166 -7.68 1.96 -7.22
CA CYS A 166 -8.37 2.48 -8.38
C CYS A 166 -9.00 1.31 -9.12
N THR A 167 -10.24 1.46 -9.58
CA THR A 167 -10.81 0.51 -10.53
C THR A 167 -9.89 0.44 -11.76
N GLN A 168 -9.68 -0.76 -12.32
CA GLN A 168 -8.84 -0.97 -13.50
C GLN A 168 -9.55 -0.42 -14.76
N GLU A 169 -9.67 0.89 -14.83
CA GLU A 169 -10.13 1.62 -16.01
C GLU A 169 -8.89 2.09 -16.78
N ALA A 170 -8.94 1.90 -18.10
CA ALA A 170 -7.89 2.31 -19.02
C ALA A 170 -8.37 3.50 -19.86
N LYS A 171 -7.54 4.53 -19.97
CA LYS A 171 -7.74 5.66 -20.89
C LYS A 171 -6.80 5.48 -22.07
N LEU A 172 -7.37 5.47 -23.28
CA LEU A 172 -6.60 5.50 -24.52
C LEU A 172 -5.93 6.87 -24.69
N CYS A 173 -4.61 6.84 -24.88
CA CYS A 173 -3.77 8.00 -25.11
C CYS A 173 -3.69 8.36 -26.59
N PRO A 174 -3.36 9.62 -26.94
CA PRO A 174 -3.20 10.05 -28.33
C PRO A 174 -2.16 9.25 -29.13
N ASP A 175 -1.23 8.60 -28.45
CA ASP A 175 -0.19 7.76 -29.03
C ASP A 175 -0.57 6.27 -29.15
N GLY A 176 -1.81 5.90 -28.79
CA GLY A 176 -2.32 4.53 -28.83
C GLY A 176 -2.13 3.73 -27.54
N SER A 177 -1.29 4.23 -26.61
CA SER A 177 -1.07 3.55 -25.32
C SER A 177 -2.28 3.68 -24.39
N TYR A 178 -2.31 2.86 -23.32
CA TYR A 178 -3.33 2.94 -22.30
C TYR A 178 -2.71 3.33 -20.96
N VAL A 179 -3.31 4.32 -20.31
CA VAL A 179 -2.97 4.70 -18.94
C VAL A 179 -4.06 4.25 -17.98
N GLY A 180 -3.64 3.63 -16.89
CA GLY A 180 -4.51 3.33 -15.76
C GLY A 180 -4.72 4.57 -14.88
N ARG A 181 -5.71 4.49 -13.99
CA ARG A 181 -5.85 5.45 -12.90
C ARG A 181 -4.77 5.23 -11.86
N VAL A 182 -4.15 6.32 -11.41
CA VAL A 182 -3.18 6.33 -10.32
C VAL A 182 -3.78 6.95 -9.08
N GLY A 183 -3.51 6.31 -7.94
CA GLY A 183 -3.87 6.85 -6.64
C GLY A 183 -3.08 8.13 -6.34
N PRO A 184 -3.55 8.95 -5.41
CA PRO A 184 -4.65 8.70 -4.47
C PRO A 184 -6.01 9.29 -4.89
N LYS A 185 -6.07 10.11 -5.95
CA LYS A 185 -7.31 10.73 -6.46
C LYS A 185 -7.99 9.94 -7.59
N CYS A 186 -7.43 8.78 -7.95
CA CYS A 186 -7.88 7.97 -9.08
C CYS A 186 -7.88 8.74 -10.42
N GLU A 187 -6.95 9.67 -10.60
CA GLU A 187 -6.78 10.40 -11.86
C GLU A 187 -6.00 9.51 -12.84
N PHE A 188 -6.27 9.60 -14.14
CA PHE A 188 -5.47 8.86 -15.12
C PHE A 188 -4.02 9.31 -15.08
N ALA A 189 -3.08 8.37 -15.09
CA ALA A 189 -1.67 8.70 -15.27
C ALA A 189 -1.50 9.57 -16.54
N PRO A 190 -0.55 10.50 -16.55
CA PRO A 190 -0.20 11.23 -17.76
C PRO A 190 0.12 10.24 -18.87
N CYS A 191 -0.42 10.48 -20.07
CA CYS A 191 -0.09 9.68 -21.23
C CYS A 191 1.43 9.69 -21.47
N PRO A 192 2.06 8.52 -21.71
CA PRO A 192 3.43 8.46 -22.17
C PRO A 192 3.68 9.43 -23.32
N GLY A 193 4.73 10.25 -23.21
CA GLY A 193 5.03 11.25 -24.23
C GLY A 193 4.10 12.48 -24.23
N GLY A 194 3.53 12.85 -23.08
CA GLY A 194 2.88 14.16 -22.87
C GLY A 194 3.76 15.38 -23.17
N ASN A 195 5.05 15.17 -23.48
CA ASN A 195 5.89 16.13 -24.17
C ASN A 195 6.53 15.46 -25.40
N ASN A 196 6.23 15.97 -26.61
CA ASN A 196 6.90 15.57 -27.85
C ASN A 196 8.41 15.83 -27.81
N ASP A 197 8.89 16.61 -26.84
CA ASP A 197 10.30 17.00 -26.69
C ASP A 197 11.25 15.84 -26.34
N LEU A 198 10.74 14.71 -25.83
CA LEU A 198 11.56 13.55 -25.46
C LEU A 198 11.76 12.54 -26.60
N TRP A 199 11.01 12.64 -27.70
CA TRP A 199 11.14 11.72 -28.84
C TRP A 199 12.02 12.33 -29.92
N LYS A 200 13.15 11.68 -30.20
CA LYS A 200 14.10 12.07 -31.23
C LYS A 200 13.87 11.28 -32.49
N THR A 201 14.18 11.88 -33.64
CA THR A 201 14.17 11.18 -34.93
C THR A 201 15.60 10.80 -35.28
N THR A 202 15.82 9.55 -35.65
CA THR A 202 17.10 9.07 -36.18
C THR A 202 16.92 8.60 -37.62
N THR A 203 18.02 8.64 -38.37
CA THR A 203 18.13 8.11 -39.74
C THR A 203 19.26 7.10 -39.76
N ASP A 204 18.98 5.87 -40.18
CA ASP A 204 20.02 4.89 -40.42
C ASP A 204 20.71 5.18 -41.76
N GLU A 205 22.01 5.47 -41.70
CA GLU A 205 22.79 5.87 -42.88
C GLU A 205 22.92 4.76 -43.93
N LYS A 206 22.81 3.49 -43.53
CA LYS A 206 22.98 2.33 -44.43
C LYS A 206 21.72 2.05 -45.24
N THR A 207 20.56 2.17 -44.62
CA THR A 207 19.26 1.82 -45.22
C THR A 207 18.44 3.04 -45.62
N GLY A 208 18.80 4.24 -45.16
CA GLY A 208 17.99 5.46 -45.32
C GLY A 208 16.75 5.50 -44.43
N THR A 209 16.55 4.48 -43.59
CA THR A 209 15.34 4.33 -42.78
C THR A 209 15.30 5.38 -41.67
N THR A 210 14.20 6.12 -41.59
CA THR A 210 13.95 7.12 -40.53
C THR A 210 12.92 6.60 -39.55
N PHE A 211 13.15 6.80 -38.26
CA PHE A 211 12.16 6.49 -37.22
C PHE A 211 12.37 7.35 -35.96
N GLN A 212 11.32 7.44 -35.15
CA GLN A 212 11.33 8.13 -33.87
C GLN A 212 11.58 7.15 -32.73
N TYR A 213 12.31 7.61 -31.71
CA TYR A 213 12.61 6.86 -30.48
C TYR A 213 12.65 7.82 -29.27
N PRO A 214 12.27 7.37 -28.07
CA PRO A 214 12.41 8.17 -26.86
C PRO A 214 13.89 8.30 -26.48
N GLU A 215 14.38 9.50 -26.14
CA GLU A 215 15.78 9.67 -25.71
C GLU A 215 16.09 8.90 -24.41
N THR A 216 15.13 8.85 -23.49
CA THR A 216 15.18 8.06 -22.26
C THR A 216 13.87 7.34 -22.03
N LEU A 217 13.93 6.16 -21.40
CA LEU A 217 12.74 5.54 -20.82
C LEU A 217 12.37 6.30 -19.54
N LEU A 218 11.09 6.60 -19.35
CA LEU A 218 10.56 7.27 -18.15
C LEU A 218 10.44 6.27 -16.98
N THR A 219 11.54 5.58 -16.69
CA THR A 219 11.66 4.49 -15.72
C THR A 219 12.84 4.76 -14.78
N THR A 220 12.74 4.27 -13.55
CA THR A 220 13.75 4.49 -12.51
C THR A 220 14.77 3.35 -12.48
N TYR A 221 14.31 2.12 -12.67
CA TYR A 221 15.08 0.89 -12.49
C TYR A 221 15.43 0.19 -13.81
N ILE A 222 14.82 0.63 -14.92
CA ILE A 222 15.07 0.11 -16.26
C ILE A 222 15.70 1.21 -17.13
N GLN A 223 16.76 0.88 -17.84
CA GLN A 223 17.49 1.81 -18.71
C GLN A 223 17.84 1.14 -20.03
N THR A 224 17.97 1.92 -21.10
CA THR A 224 18.47 1.44 -22.39
C THR A 224 19.99 1.52 -22.44
N VAL A 225 20.64 0.54 -23.06
CA VAL A 225 22.12 0.50 -23.20
C VAL A 225 22.52 0.84 -24.62
N ASP A 226 22.14 0.01 -25.58
CA ASP A 226 22.44 0.19 -27.01
C ASP A 226 21.28 0.96 -27.66
N TRP A 227 21.31 2.29 -27.57
CA TRP A 227 20.18 3.15 -27.91
C TRP A 227 20.62 4.39 -28.72
N PRO A 228 19.92 4.79 -29.81
CA PRO A 228 18.67 4.23 -30.37
C PRO A 228 18.80 2.77 -30.84
N PRO A 229 17.68 2.05 -31.04
CA PRO A 229 17.70 0.71 -31.58
C PRO A 229 18.46 0.63 -32.90
N GLN A 230 19.20 -0.45 -33.10
CA GLN A 230 19.71 -0.80 -34.42
C GLN A 230 18.55 -1.28 -35.28
N VAL A 231 18.48 -0.80 -36.53
CA VAL A 231 17.44 -1.18 -37.49
C VAL A 231 18.03 -1.99 -38.63
N GLN A 232 17.36 -3.08 -38.97
CA GLN A 232 17.64 -3.87 -40.18
C GLN A 232 16.36 -3.97 -41.00
N VAL A 233 16.49 -3.80 -42.31
CA VAL A 233 15.37 -3.88 -43.26
C VAL A 233 15.64 -4.97 -44.27
N LEU A 234 14.71 -5.91 -44.41
CA LEU A 234 14.77 -7.03 -45.34
C LEU A 234 13.61 -6.96 -46.33
N ASN A 235 13.88 -7.22 -47.61
CA ASN A 235 12.88 -7.22 -48.69
C ASN A 235 12.13 -8.56 -48.81
N GLU A 236 11.86 -9.20 -47.68
CA GLU A 236 11.17 -10.47 -47.59
C GLU A 236 10.19 -10.45 -46.41
N THR A 237 9.18 -11.31 -46.44
CA THR A 237 8.25 -11.50 -45.34
C THR A 237 8.80 -12.53 -44.36
N TYR A 238 8.69 -12.27 -43.07
CA TYR A 238 9.04 -13.25 -42.04
C TYR A 238 7.82 -14.06 -41.58
N THR A 239 8.06 -15.21 -40.95
CA THR A 239 7.05 -15.97 -40.21
C THR A 239 7.51 -16.09 -38.75
N CYS A 240 6.66 -15.71 -37.79
CA CYS A 240 7.02 -15.85 -36.37
C CYS A 240 6.84 -17.30 -35.90
N THR A 241 7.96 -18.00 -35.69
CA THR A 241 8.00 -19.34 -35.10
C THR A 241 8.37 -19.22 -33.63
N GLU A 242 7.42 -19.51 -32.74
CA GLU A 242 7.64 -19.46 -31.30
C GLU A 242 8.52 -20.64 -30.85
N ALA A 243 9.63 -20.34 -30.17
CA ALA A 243 10.61 -21.33 -29.76
C ALA A 243 11.58 -20.76 -28.72
N GLY A 244 12.29 -21.66 -28.04
CA GLY A 244 13.43 -21.32 -27.18
C GLY A 244 13.05 -20.93 -25.74
N GLU A 245 14.07 -20.49 -25.00
CA GLU A 245 13.98 -20.12 -23.58
C GLU A 245 14.88 -18.89 -23.35
N GLU A 246 14.49 -17.99 -22.45
CA GLU A 246 15.14 -16.67 -22.29
C GLU A 246 16.61 -16.78 -21.86
N THR A 247 16.98 -17.88 -21.19
CA THR A 247 18.33 -18.18 -20.71
C THR A 247 19.18 -18.94 -21.73
N ALA A 248 18.60 -19.39 -22.84
CA ALA A 248 19.32 -20.08 -23.90
C ALA A 248 20.06 -19.07 -24.79
N ARG A 249 21.19 -19.49 -25.39
CA ARG A 249 21.96 -18.65 -26.33
C ARG A 249 21.15 -18.12 -27.52
N ALA A 250 20.11 -18.85 -27.94
CA ALA A 250 19.23 -18.45 -29.03
C ALA A 250 18.07 -17.55 -28.57
N GLY A 251 17.90 -17.36 -27.26
CA GLY A 251 16.79 -16.63 -26.67
C GLY A 251 15.44 -17.32 -26.79
N LYS A 252 14.42 -16.63 -26.30
CA LYS A 252 13.01 -17.01 -26.43
C LYS A 252 12.36 -16.13 -27.47
N THR A 253 11.76 -16.74 -28.48
CA THR A 253 10.99 -16.06 -29.51
C THR A 253 9.51 -16.27 -29.27
N GLU A 254 8.75 -15.18 -29.21
CA GLU A 254 7.31 -15.16 -28.95
C GLU A 254 6.60 -14.24 -29.93
N ARG A 255 5.35 -14.58 -30.26
CA ARG A 255 4.48 -13.67 -30.99
C ARG A 255 3.83 -12.69 -30.02
N ARG A 256 3.87 -11.41 -30.36
CA ARG A 256 3.24 -10.32 -29.60
C ARG A 256 2.32 -9.53 -30.50
N MET A 257 1.15 -9.19 -29.99
CA MET A 257 0.14 -8.39 -30.69
C MET A 257 -0.04 -7.07 -29.94
N VAL A 258 0.27 -5.95 -30.60
CA VAL A 258 0.11 -4.60 -30.04
C VAL A 258 -0.70 -3.77 -31.02
N ASP A 259 -1.86 -3.25 -30.61
CA ASP A 259 -2.77 -2.48 -31.47
C ASP A 259 -3.00 -3.12 -32.85
N ASN A 260 -3.27 -4.43 -32.85
CA ASN A 260 -3.54 -5.23 -34.05
C ASN A 260 -2.36 -5.32 -35.05
N ARG A 261 -1.13 -5.01 -34.63
CA ARG A 261 0.11 -5.35 -35.35
C ARG A 261 0.79 -6.55 -34.71
N GLU A 262 1.24 -7.46 -35.55
CA GLU A 262 2.02 -8.62 -35.13
C GLU A 262 3.50 -8.25 -35.06
N TYR A 263 4.12 -8.62 -33.94
CA TYR A 263 5.55 -8.54 -33.69
C TYR A 263 6.07 -9.93 -33.35
N CYS A 264 7.21 -10.29 -33.91
CA CYS A 264 7.99 -11.43 -33.43
C CYS A 264 9.10 -10.91 -32.54
N ARG A 265 8.97 -11.18 -31.25
CA ARG A 265 9.90 -10.71 -30.23
C ARG A 265 10.81 -11.85 -29.83
N THR A 266 12.11 -11.69 -30.05
CA THR A 266 13.13 -12.55 -29.47
C THR A 266 13.79 -11.83 -28.30
N SER A 267 13.87 -12.48 -27.14
CA SER A 267 14.53 -11.94 -25.95
C SER A 267 15.57 -12.91 -25.39
N VAL A 268 16.76 -12.39 -25.09
CA VAL A 268 17.84 -13.11 -24.41
C VAL A 268 18.13 -12.38 -23.09
N VAL A 269 18.14 -13.12 -21.99
CA VAL A 269 18.35 -12.57 -20.65
C VAL A 269 19.68 -13.03 -20.08
N GLU A 270 20.52 -12.08 -19.68
CA GLU A 270 21.81 -12.32 -19.04
C GLU A 270 21.91 -11.57 -17.72
N GLY A 271 22.22 -12.29 -16.63
CA GLY A 271 22.48 -11.70 -15.33
C GLY A 271 23.96 -11.37 -15.15
N ALA A 272 24.29 -10.11 -14.85
CA ALA A 272 25.68 -9.70 -14.58
C ALA A 272 25.72 -8.60 -13.50
N ALA A 273 26.57 -8.80 -12.49
CA ALA A 273 26.94 -7.80 -11.47
C ALA A 273 25.75 -7.00 -10.86
N GLY A 274 24.71 -7.70 -10.38
CA GLY A 274 23.56 -7.06 -9.74
C GLY A 274 22.60 -6.34 -10.70
N SER A 275 22.73 -6.57 -12.01
CA SER A 275 21.79 -6.13 -13.04
C SER A 275 21.39 -7.30 -13.93
N ILE A 276 20.23 -7.17 -14.57
CA ILE A 276 19.73 -8.09 -15.59
C ILE A 276 19.71 -7.33 -16.90
N TYR A 277 20.40 -7.85 -17.89
CA TYR A 277 20.40 -7.34 -19.24
C TYR A 277 19.46 -8.18 -20.08
N THR A 278 18.58 -7.53 -20.82
CA THR A 278 17.67 -8.18 -21.76
C THR A 278 17.93 -7.59 -23.14
N GLN A 279 18.46 -8.43 -24.02
CA GLN A 279 18.60 -8.11 -25.44
C GLN A 279 17.29 -8.44 -26.12
N TYR A 280 16.76 -7.49 -26.88
CA TYR A 280 15.54 -7.63 -27.65
C TYR A 280 15.83 -7.56 -29.14
N ALA A 281 15.14 -8.40 -29.90
CA ALA A 281 14.96 -8.25 -31.34
C ALA A 281 13.46 -8.28 -31.67
N TYR A 282 12.94 -7.23 -32.28
CA TYR A 282 11.55 -7.13 -32.72
C TYR A 282 11.47 -7.11 -34.23
N ALA A 283 10.98 -8.19 -34.82
CA ALA A 283 10.65 -8.25 -36.24
C ALA A 283 9.17 -7.91 -36.47
N PHE A 284 8.88 -7.05 -37.45
CA PHE A 284 7.52 -6.70 -37.86
C PHE A 284 7.47 -6.31 -39.34
N LEU A 285 6.27 -6.38 -39.93
CA LEU A 285 6.05 -6.00 -41.33
C LEU A 285 5.69 -4.52 -41.45
N LYS A 286 6.34 -3.83 -42.39
CA LYS A 286 6.04 -2.45 -42.78
C LYS A 286 6.27 -2.29 -44.28
N ASP A 287 5.25 -1.83 -45.01
CA ASP A 287 5.28 -1.64 -46.47
C ASP A 287 5.86 -2.85 -47.25
N ASN A 288 5.44 -4.06 -46.86
CA ASN A 288 5.88 -5.34 -47.43
C ASN A 288 7.38 -5.66 -47.26
N LYS A 289 8.07 -4.95 -46.36
CA LYS A 289 9.42 -5.25 -45.89
C LYS A 289 9.35 -5.73 -44.44
N THR A 290 10.29 -6.59 -44.06
CA THR A 290 10.50 -6.93 -42.65
C THR A 290 11.47 -5.92 -42.04
N VAL A 291 11.06 -5.29 -40.95
CA VAL A 291 11.90 -4.40 -40.14
C VAL A 291 12.23 -5.11 -38.85
N ILE A 292 13.50 -5.09 -38.47
CA ILE A 292 13.99 -5.68 -37.23
C ILE A 292 14.63 -4.57 -36.40
N PHE A 293 14.11 -4.34 -35.20
CA PHE A 293 14.76 -3.49 -34.20
C PHE A 293 15.50 -4.34 -33.18
N THR A 294 16.76 -4.00 -32.93
CA THR A 294 17.61 -4.67 -31.93
C THR A 294 18.13 -3.66 -30.92
N PHE A 295 17.96 -3.95 -29.63
CA PHE A 295 18.43 -3.09 -28.53
C PHE A 295 18.56 -3.87 -27.23
N THR A 296 19.26 -3.29 -26.26
CA THR A 296 19.47 -3.89 -24.94
C THR A 296 18.89 -3.00 -23.86
N THR A 297 18.12 -3.58 -22.94
CA THR A 297 17.73 -2.93 -21.68
C THR A 297 18.51 -3.51 -20.51
N ARG A 298 18.83 -2.66 -19.54
CA ARG A 298 19.40 -3.03 -18.24
C ARG A 298 18.37 -2.73 -17.16
N ALA A 299 17.98 -3.75 -16.41
CA ALA A 299 17.21 -3.62 -15.18
C ALA A 299 18.11 -3.86 -13.97
N THR A 300 17.98 -3.05 -12.92
CA THR A 300 18.65 -3.35 -11.64
C THR A 300 18.00 -4.58 -10.99
N GLN A 301 18.80 -5.39 -10.26
CA GLN A 301 18.23 -6.50 -9.49
C GLN A 301 17.56 -5.94 -8.23
N CYS A 302 16.24 -6.10 -8.16
CA CYS A 302 15.44 -5.56 -7.05
C CYS A 302 15.84 -6.13 -5.68
N GLY A 303 16.42 -7.34 -5.64
CA GLY A 303 16.93 -7.95 -4.41
C GLY A 303 18.12 -7.22 -3.76
N ASN A 304 18.68 -6.19 -4.41
CA ASN A 304 19.74 -5.36 -3.84
C ASN A 304 19.21 -4.16 -3.03
N TYR A 305 17.89 -3.95 -2.99
CA TYR A 305 17.25 -2.81 -2.32
C TYR A 305 16.56 -3.23 -1.01
N ASP A 306 16.21 -2.24 -0.18
CA ASP A 306 15.37 -2.47 1.00
C ASP A 306 13.94 -2.90 0.61
N GLU A 307 13.13 -3.33 1.58
CA GLU A 307 11.82 -3.92 1.29
C GLU A 307 10.88 -2.97 0.53
N THR A 308 10.97 -1.67 0.77
CA THR A 308 10.10 -0.65 0.14
C THR A 308 10.54 -0.33 -1.28
N GLU A 309 11.85 -0.12 -1.46
CA GLU A 309 12.44 0.11 -2.78
C GLU A 309 12.39 -1.13 -3.66
N ARG A 310 12.46 -2.33 -3.07
CA ARG A 310 12.29 -3.60 -3.76
C ARG A 310 10.88 -3.75 -4.32
N GLU A 311 9.83 -3.47 -3.55
CA GLU A 311 8.45 -3.50 -4.05
C GLU A 311 8.24 -2.50 -5.21
N SER A 312 8.82 -1.31 -5.11
CA SER A 312 8.77 -0.30 -6.17
C SER A 312 9.50 -0.76 -7.44
N CYS A 313 10.67 -1.36 -7.29
CA CYS A 313 11.46 -1.93 -8.38
C CYS A 313 10.75 -3.11 -9.05
N GLU A 314 10.18 -4.04 -8.27
CA GLU A 314 9.44 -5.19 -8.78
C GLU A 314 8.16 -4.72 -9.51
N GLY A 315 7.42 -3.77 -8.94
CA GLY A 315 6.24 -3.18 -9.55
C GLY A 315 6.53 -2.46 -10.88
N GLU A 316 7.62 -1.67 -10.96
CA GLU A 316 8.02 -1.04 -12.23
C GLU A 316 8.38 -2.10 -13.27
N ARG A 317 9.10 -3.17 -12.89
CA ARG A 317 9.49 -4.24 -13.81
C ARG A 317 8.32 -5.10 -14.31
N GLU A 318 7.30 -5.32 -13.48
CA GLU A 318 6.10 -6.05 -13.87
C GLU A 318 5.18 -5.23 -14.78
N THR A 319 5.15 -3.91 -14.59
CA THR A 319 4.24 -3.01 -15.33
C THR A 319 4.87 -2.35 -16.54
N PHE A 320 6.20 -2.36 -16.66
CA PHE A 320 6.90 -1.76 -17.78
C PHE A 320 6.61 -2.51 -19.10
N ASP A 321 5.90 -1.82 -19.98
CA ASP A 321 5.52 -2.34 -21.30
C ASP A 321 6.47 -1.82 -22.39
N ILE A 322 7.51 -2.60 -22.65
CA ILE A 322 8.44 -2.33 -23.76
C ILE A 322 7.78 -2.53 -25.13
N ASP A 323 6.77 -3.41 -25.25
CA ASP A 323 6.13 -3.74 -26.53
C ASP A 323 5.42 -2.48 -27.08
N SER A 324 4.74 -1.71 -26.21
CA SER A 324 4.10 -0.43 -26.57
C SER A 324 5.10 0.64 -27.04
N VAL A 325 6.28 0.71 -26.42
CA VAL A 325 7.34 1.65 -26.85
C VAL A 325 7.81 1.29 -28.26
N VAL A 326 8.05 0.01 -28.51
CA VAL A 326 8.48 -0.50 -29.82
C VAL A 326 7.40 -0.29 -30.88
N ASP A 327 6.14 -0.47 -30.53
CA ASP A 327 5.02 -0.22 -31.44
C ASP A 327 5.00 1.23 -31.94
N ARG A 328 5.20 2.19 -31.05
CA ARG A 328 5.27 3.62 -31.42
C ARG A 328 6.49 3.91 -32.31
N MET A 329 7.65 3.32 -32.02
CA MET A 329 8.82 3.40 -32.91
C MET A 329 8.48 2.83 -34.30
N ALA A 330 7.89 1.64 -34.36
CA ALA A 330 7.50 0.95 -35.58
C ALA A 330 6.49 1.73 -36.44
N ARG A 331 5.52 2.41 -35.81
CA ARG A 331 4.56 3.29 -36.49
C ARG A 331 5.25 4.44 -37.22
N SER A 332 6.31 4.98 -36.63
CA SER A 332 7.05 6.14 -37.14
C SER A 332 8.05 5.82 -38.25
N VAL A 333 8.31 4.53 -38.52
CA VAL A 333 9.25 4.07 -39.55
C VAL A 333 8.84 4.58 -40.94
N LYS A 334 9.82 5.14 -41.65
CA LYS A 334 9.73 5.58 -43.05
C LYS A 334 10.98 5.11 -43.80
N PHE A 335 10.79 4.67 -45.04
CA PHE A 335 11.83 4.18 -45.94
C PHE A 335 12.23 5.20 -46.99
#